data_AF-A0A2N3F1M1-F1
#
_entry.id   AF-A0A2N3F1M1-F1
#
_cell.length_a   1.000
_cell.length_b   1.000
_cell.length_c   1.000
_cell.angle_alpha   90.00
_cell.angle_beta   90.00
_cell.angle_gamma   90.00
#
_symmetry.space_group_name_H-M   'P 1'
#
loop_
_entity.id
_entity.type
_entity.pdbx_description
1 polymer ?
#
loop_
_entity_poly.entity_id
_entity_poly.type
_entity_poly.pdbx_seq_one_letter_code
_entity_poly.pdbx_strand_id
1 'polypeptide(L)'
;PARLRERVLVQHGTGLVQGMITGISGVLDITLPGGTLESSIVPGDSLALNDIGVVTVLLARPLPVEDYGAHRRTGAFVLVDPHDGATLAAGTARAAAPGTGPDGYLSI
;
A
#
# COMPACT_ATOMS: atom_id res chain seq x y z
N PRO A 1 -3.23 -12.65 4.72
CA PRO A 1 -4.01 -11.99 3.63
C PRO A 1 -4.37 -10.59 4.10
N ALA A 2 -4.36 -9.60 3.20
CA ALA A 2 -4.68 -8.22 3.52
C ALA A 2 -6.15 -7.91 3.18
N ARG A 3 -6.89 -7.25 4.07
CA ARG A 3 -8.32 -6.95 3.91
C ARG A 3 -8.63 -5.48 4.18
N LEU A 4 -9.76 -5.02 3.62
CA LEU A 4 -10.29 -3.71 3.95
C LEU A 4 -10.54 -3.56 5.47
N ARG A 5 -10.19 -2.39 6.00
CA ARG A 5 -10.29 -1.99 7.43
C ARG A 5 -9.38 -2.78 8.37
N GLU A 6 -8.49 -3.62 7.84
CA GLU A 6 -7.50 -4.33 8.64
C GLU A 6 -6.45 -3.35 9.18
N ARG A 7 -6.09 -3.54 10.44
CA ARG A 7 -5.06 -2.75 11.11
C ARG A 7 -3.72 -3.41 10.85
N VAL A 8 -2.74 -2.60 10.48
CA VAL A 8 -1.40 -3.06 10.12
C VAL A 8 -0.36 -2.15 10.77
N LEU A 9 0.85 -2.65 10.89
CA LEU A 9 2.03 -1.84 11.13
C LEU A 9 2.68 -1.51 9.79
N VAL A 10 3.04 -0.24 9.61
CA VAL A 10 3.77 0.24 8.43
C VAL A 10 5.19 0.52 8.87
N GLN A 11 6.12 -0.30 8.37
CA GLN A 11 7.55 -0.11 8.56
C GLN A 11 8.12 0.65 7.35
N HIS A 12 8.77 1.78 7.63
CA HIS A 12 9.41 2.62 6.62
C HIS A 12 10.72 3.19 7.19
N GLY A 13 11.84 2.90 6.54
CA GLY A 13 13.16 3.21 7.09
C GLY A 13 13.32 2.65 8.51
N THR A 14 13.53 3.53 9.48
CA THR A 14 13.59 3.20 10.92
C THR A 14 12.26 3.41 11.66
N GLY A 15 11.24 3.94 10.99
CA GLY A 15 9.92 4.20 11.55
C GLY A 15 9.02 2.97 11.50
N LEU A 16 8.22 2.78 12.54
CA LEU A 16 7.17 1.77 12.62
C LEU A 16 5.89 2.44 13.17
N VAL A 17 4.86 2.52 12.34
CA VAL A 17 3.64 3.29 12.64
C VAL A 17 2.40 2.45 12.39
N GLN A 18 1.42 2.58 13.28
CA GLN A 18 0.11 1.96 13.10
C GLN A 18 -0.61 2.56 11.87
N GLY A 19 -1.24 1.71 11.07
CA GLY A 19 -2.05 2.10 9.94
C GLY A 19 -3.29 1.24 9.78
N MET A 20 -4.14 1.63 8.85
CA MET A 20 -5.34 0.88 8.47
C MET A 20 -5.49 0.87 6.96
N ILE A 21 -5.78 -0.29 6.39
CA ILE A 21 -6.13 -0.41 4.97
C ILE A 21 -7.52 0.18 4.77
N THR A 22 -7.63 1.32 4.09
CA THR A 22 -8.89 2.03 3.85
C THR A 22 -9.43 1.83 2.44
N GLY A 23 -8.62 1.29 1.53
CA GLY A 23 -9.01 0.97 0.16
C GLY A 23 -8.16 -0.14 -0.42
N ILE A 24 -8.75 -0.94 -1.29
CA ILE A 24 -8.07 -1.91 -2.14
C ILE A 24 -8.67 -1.71 -3.53
N SER A 25 -7.87 -1.24 -4.49
CA SER A 25 -8.34 -0.99 -5.85
C SER A 25 -8.59 -2.31 -6.60
N GLY A 26 -7.88 -3.36 -6.21
CA GLY A 26 -8.03 -4.71 -6.76
C GLY A 26 -6.70 -5.44 -6.88
N VAL A 27 -6.77 -6.63 -7.47
CA VAL A 27 -5.62 -7.52 -7.72
C VAL A 27 -5.14 -7.31 -9.15
N LEU A 28 -3.83 -7.15 -9.31
CA LEU A 28 -3.17 -7.14 -10.60
C LEU A 28 -3.16 -8.57 -11.18
N ASP A 29 -3.90 -8.76 -12.26
CA ASP A 29 -3.84 -9.97 -13.06
C ASP A 29 -2.66 -9.90 -14.03
N ILE A 30 -1.57 -10.57 -13.67
CA ILE A 30 -0.34 -10.66 -14.46
C ILE A 30 -0.47 -11.53 -15.72
N THR A 31 -1.58 -12.25 -15.89
CA THR A 31 -1.80 -13.15 -17.02
C THR A 31 -2.45 -12.46 -18.21
N LEU A 32 -3.00 -11.26 -18.01
CA LEU A 32 -3.62 -10.47 -19.06
C LEU A 32 -2.55 -9.86 -20.00
N PRO A 33 -2.54 -10.21 -21.29
CA PRO A 33 -1.57 -9.67 -22.23
C PRO A 33 -1.91 -8.22 -22.61
N GLY A 34 -0.96 -7.30 -22.37
CA GLY A 34 -0.83 -6.06 -23.15
C GLY A 34 -1.66 -4.84 -22.74
N GLY A 35 -1.74 -4.51 -21.45
CA GLY A 35 -2.39 -3.27 -20.98
C GLY A 35 -1.62 -2.53 -19.89
N THR A 36 -1.88 -1.23 -19.74
CA THR A 36 -1.43 -0.39 -18.61
C THR A 36 -1.86 -1.02 -17.29
N LEU A 37 -1.12 -0.78 -16.18
CA LEU A 37 -1.44 -1.32 -14.85
C LEU A 37 -2.93 -1.20 -14.46
N GLU A 38 -3.62 -0.15 -14.87
CA GLU A 38 -5.05 0.07 -14.57
C GLU A 38 -6.00 -0.90 -15.29
N SER A 39 -5.67 -1.35 -16.50
CA SER A 39 -6.49 -2.31 -17.26
C SER A 39 -6.35 -3.75 -16.77
N SER A 40 -5.36 -4.02 -15.93
CA SER A 40 -5.07 -5.34 -15.38
C SER A 40 -5.49 -5.49 -13.91
N ILE A 41 -6.16 -4.49 -13.33
CA ILE A 41 -6.65 -4.56 -11.95
C ILE A 41 -8.08 -5.10 -11.94
N VAL A 42 -8.28 -6.27 -11.34
CA VAL A 42 -9.59 -6.85 -11.08
C VAL A 42 -10.09 -6.36 -9.72
N PRO A 43 -11.26 -5.70 -9.62
CA PRO A 43 -11.79 -5.20 -8.36
C PRO A 43 -11.91 -6.30 -7.30
N GLY A 44 -11.49 -5.99 -6.08
CA GLY A 44 -11.53 -6.90 -4.94
C GLY A 44 -11.40 -6.15 -3.62
N ASP A 45 -11.89 -6.75 -2.55
CA ASP A 45 -11.86 -6.19 -1.19
C ASP A 45 -10.76 -6.80 -0.29
N SER A 46 -9.93 -7.66 -0.89
CA SER A 46 -8.87 -8.39 -0.22
C SER A 46 -7.75 -8.78 -1.18
N LEU A 47 -6.56 -8.98 -0.64
CA LEU A 47 -5.38 -9.51 -1.33
C LEU A 47 -4.93 -10.80 -0.62
N ALA A 48 -4.85 -11.90 -1.36
CA ALA A 48 -4.34 -13.17 -0.91
C ALA A 48 -2.80 -13.19 -0.87
N LEU A 49 -2.23 -14.30 -0.41
CA LEU A 49 -0.78 -14.47 -0.39
C LEU A 49 -0.25 -14.47 -1.84
N ASN A 50 0.75 -13.62 -2.09
CA ASN A 50 1.36 -13.35 -3.40
C ASN A 50 0.50 -12.54 -4.38
N ASP A 51 -0.67 -12.05 -3.97
CA ASP A 51 -1.40 -11.08 -4.79
C ASP A 51 -0.65 -9.75 -4.81
N ILE A 52 -0.59 -9.14 -5.99
CA ILE A 52 -0.08 -7.79 -6.18
C ILE A 52 -1.29 -6.89 -6.37
N GLY A 53 -1.34 -5.76 -5.68
CA GLY A 53 -2.47 -4.85 -5.78
C GLY A 53 -2.10 -3.44 -5.37
N VAL A 54 -3.05 -2.52 -5.57
CA VAL A 54 -2.94 -1.12 -5.14
C VAL A 54 -3.85 -0.96 -3.93
N VAL A 55 -3.34 -0.36 -2.86
CA VAL A 55 -4.09 -0.19 -1.62
C VAL A 55 -4.01 1.26 -1.13
N THR A 56 -4.89 1.64 -0.23
CA THR A 56 -4.80 2.93 0.45
C THR A 56 -4.62 2.65 1.92
N VAL A 57 -3.60 3.22 2.55
CA VAL A 57 -3.35 3.05 3.98
C VAL A 57 -3.40 4.40 4.67
N LEU A 58 -4.31 4.52 5.64
CA LEU A 58 -4.36 5.63 6.56
C LEU A 58 -3.36 5.40 7.69
N LEU A 59 -2.41 6.33 7.86
CA LEU A 59 -1.39 6.27 8.90
C LEU A 59 -1.85 7.00 10.16
N ALA A 60 -1.61 6.41 11.33
CA ALA A 60 -1.92 7.03 12.62
C ALA A 60 -0.98 8.20 12.97
N ARG A 61 0.20 8.25 12.35
CA ARG A 61 1.18 9.33 12.46
C ARG A 61 1.85 9.57 11.09
N PRO A 62 2.27 10.80 10.77
CA PRO A 62 2.99 11.06 9.52
C PRO A 62 4.27 10.22 9.42
N LEU A 63 4.54 9.71 8.22
CA LEU A 63 5.81 9.09 7.84
C LEU A 63 6.41 9.86 6.66
N PRO A 64 7.74 10.03 6.60
CA PRO A 64 8.42 10.71 5.49
C PRO A 64 8.53 9.79 4.26
N VAL A 65 7.37 9.42 3.70
CA VAL A 65 7.29 8.55 2.53
C VAL A 65 7.40 9.38 1.26
N GLU A 66 8.28 8.97 0.37
CA GLU A 66 8.49 9.61 -0.93
C GLU A 66 7.96 8.72 -2.06
N ASP A 67 7.79 9.30 -3.25
CA ASP A 67 7.43 8.49 -4.42
C ASP A 67 8.58 7.52 -4.74
N TYR A 68 8.25 6.24 -4.88
CA TYR A 68 9.24 5.20 -5.13
C TYR A 68 9.94 5.35 -6.49
N GLY A 69 9.24 5.86 -7.51
CA GLY A 69 9.80 6.12 -8.83
C GLY A 69 10.89 7.18 -8.78
N ALA A 70 10.74 8.20 -7.93
CA ALA A 70 11.75 9.22 -7.68
C ALA A 70 12.86 8.75 -6.73
N HIS A 71 12.50 8.15 -5.59
CA HIS A 71 13.44 7.78 -4.53
C HIS A 71 13.17 6.37 -4.00
N ARG A 72 13.76 5.35 -4.65
CA ARG A 72 13.54 3.94 -4.29
C ARG A 72 13.79 3.60 -2.81
N ARG A 73 14.79 4.23 -2.18
CA ARG A 73 15.17 3.94 -0.79
C ARG A 73 14.14 4.44 0.23
N THR A 74 13.46 5.55 -0.08
CA THR A 74 12.49 6.22 0.79
C THR A 74 11.07 6.13 0.27
N GLY A 75 10.83 5.44 -0.84
CA GLY A 75 9.51 5.06 -1.31
C GLY A 75 9.16 3.59 -1.08
N ALA A 76 10.04 2.79 -0.49
CA ALA A 76 9.73 1.40 -0.15
C ALA A 76 9.23 1.30 1.31
N PHE A 77 8.25 0.44 1.56
CA PHE A 77 7.74 0.16 2.90
C PHE A 77 7.31 -1.31 3.02
N VAL A 78 7.08 -1.75 4.25
CA VAL A 78 6.60 -3.09 4.59
C VAL A 78 5.35 -2.99 5.46
N LEU A 79 4.35 -3.79 5.15
CA LEU A 79 3.19 -4.01 6.02
C LEU A 79 3.47 -5.21 6.92
N VAL A 80 3.25 -5.03 8.21
CA VAL A 80 3.53 -6.01 9.26
C VAL A 80 2.27 -6.25 10.07
N ASP A 81 2.03 -7.49 10.46
CA ASP A 81 0.91 -7.87 11.32
C ASP A 81 1.14 -7.34 12.75
N PRO A 82 0.17 -6.63 13.34
CA PRO A 82 0.33 -6.05 14.67
C PRO A 82 0.25 -7.07 15.82
N HIS A 83 -0.25 -8.28 15.57
CA HIS A 83 -0.43 -9.33 16.58
C HIS A 83 0.80 -10.21 16.74
N ASP A 84 1.37 -10.67 15.63
CA ASP A 84 2.50 -11.63 15.64
C ASP A 84 3.80 -11.09 15.01
N GLY A 85 3.75 -9.90 14.41
CA GLY A 85 4.92 -9.28 13.77
C GLY A 85 5.30 -9.91 12.43
N ALA A 86 4.45 -10.75 11.85
CA ALA A 86 4.70 -11.34 10.54
C ALA A 86 4.67 -10.28 9.43
N THR A 87 5.56 -10.40 8.45
CA THR A 87 5.52 -9.57 7.25
C THR A 87 4.31 -9.97 6.41
N LEU A 88 3.37 -9.04 6.24
CA LEU A 88 2.15 -9.24 5.44
C LEU A 88 2.40 -8.95 3.96
N ALA A 89 3.11 -7.86 3.66
CA ALA A 89 3.39 -7.43 2.30
C ALA A 89 4.59 -6.48 2.24
N ALA A 90 5.23 -6.39 1.08
CA ALA A 90 6.16 -5.31 0.73
C ALA A 90 5.49 -4.39 -0.30
N GLY A 91 5.70 -3.09 -0.17
CA GLY A 91 5.03 -2.09 -1.01
C GLY A 91 5.96 -1.00 -1.50
N THR A 92 5.57 -0.42 -2.63
CA THR A 92 6.18 0.78 -3.21
C THR A 92 5.16 1.91 -3.13
N ALA A 93 5.53 3.02 -2.50
CA ALA A 93 4.64 4.15 -2.33
C ALA A 93 4.54 4.97 -3.61
N ARG A 94 3.31 5.36 -3.94
CA ARG A 94 3.01 6.42 -4.90
C ARG A 94 2.65 7.66 -4.11
N ALA A 95 3.64 8.46 -3.73
CA ALA A 95 3.36 9.63 -2.91
C ALA A 95 2.53 10.65 -3.71
N ALA A 96 1.22 10.70 -3.46
CA ALA A 96 0.43 11.85 -3.82
C ALA A 96 0.97 13.05 -3.02
N ALA A 97 1.27 14.15 -3.70
CA ALA A 97 1.81 15.34 -3.05
C ALA A 97 0.92 15.72 -1.86
N PRO A 98 1.48 15.92 -0.64
CA PRO A 98 0.69 16.24 0.54
C PRO A 98 -0.20 17.45 0.25
N GLY A 99 -1.52 17.29 0.43
CA GLY A 99 -2.51 18.34 0.18
C GLY A 99 -3.12 18.37 -1.23
N THR A 100 -2.92 17.35 -2.08
CA THR A 100 -3.45 17.33 -3.47
C THR A 100 -4.64 16.39 -3.68
N GLY A 101 -5.17 15.80 -2.61
CA GLY A 101 -6.47 15.11 -2.60
C GLY A 101 -7.53 15.95 -1.87
N PRO A 102 -8.82 15.88 -2.25
CA PRO A 102 -9.90 16.59 -1.55
C PRO A 102 -10.00 16.17 -0.07
N ASP A 103 -9.48 14.99 0.26
CA ASP A 103 -9.20 14.52 1.60
C ASP A 103 -7.78 13.94 1.61
N GLY A 104 -6.95 14.34 2.59
CA GLY A 104 -5.54 13.98 2.68
C GLY A 104 -5.26 12.49 2.88
N TYR A 105 -5.45 11.67 1.85
CA TYR A 105 -5.12 10.24 1.85
C TYR A 105 -3.90 9.94 0.99
N LEU A 106 -3.04 9.09 1.53
CA LEU A 106 -1.85 8.54 0.89
C LEU A 106 -2.31 7.30 0.10
N SER A 107 -2.42 7.41 -1.22
CA SER A 107 -2.64 6.26 -2.11
C SER A 107 -1.30 5.56 -2.28
N ILE A 108 -1.22 4.25 -2.06
CA ILE A 108 -0.01 3.45 -2.28
C ILE A 108 -0.21 2.45 -3.43
#